data_AF-I3E1J5-F1
#
_entry.id   AF-I3E1J5-F1
#
_cell.length_a   1.000
_cell.length_b   1.000
_cell.length_c   1.000
_cell.angle_alpha   90.00
_cell.angle_beta   90.00
_cell.angle_gamma   90.00
#
_symmetry.space_group_name_H-M   'P 1'
#
loop_
_entity.id
_entity.type
_entity.pdbx_description
1 polymer ?
#
loop_
_entity_poly.entity_id
_entity_poly.type
_entity_poly.pdbx_seq_one_letter_code
_entity_poly.pdbx_strand_id
1 'polypeptide(L)'
;MTQHLLLKGTTDKAATNQNVTLTSDSADIASVTVKKDNTLILNYQFGTVLSEQGVYEVTATDFAGNKQTITFEIDKTAPALTISGDASSPVITASEALFYKNAAGELVPIQSANLDQTQANALFKYTGAGTLKSVTLNADNHTWTFATENIAANDTVEYKDEVLYDKAGNRLAQSVKATYDGTKWNLVTQ
;
A
#
# COMPACT_ATOMS: atom_id res chain seq x y z
N MET A 1 -3.53 -11.70 30.65
CA MET A 1 -2.21 -11.32 30.07
C MET A 1 -2.26 -9.84 29.81
N THR A 2 -1.50 -9.06 30.57
CA THR A 2 -1.39 -7.62 30.38
C THR A 2 -0.34 -7.38 29.30
N GLN A 3 -0.71 -6.61 28.27
CA GLN A 3 0.23 -6.17 27.23
C GLN A 3 1.13 -5.10 27.83
N HIS A 4 2.44 -5.32 27.80
CA HIS A 4 3.43 -4.39 28.39
C HIS A 4 4.34 -3.75 27.34
N LEU A 5 4.38 -4.30 26.14
CA LEU A 5 5.15 -3.78 25.02
C LEU A 5 4.29 -2.84 24.16
N LEU A 6 4.80 -1.64 23.90
CA LEU A 6 4.12 -0.58 23.19
C LEU A 6 4.90 -0.16 21.93
N LEU A 7 4.18 0.09 20.84
CA LEU A 7 4.72 0.61 19.59
C LEU A 7 4.37 2.08 19.41
N LYS A 8 5.36 2.89 19.07
CA LYS A 8 5.16 4.24 18.55
C LYS A 8 5.46 4.25 17.05
N GLY A 9 4.50 4.68 16.23
CA GLY A 9 4.63 4.79 14.76
C GLY A 9 3.92 3.68 13.97
N THR A 10 3.42 2.64 14.65
CA THR A 10 2.55 1.59 14.07
C THR A 10 1.83 0.85 15.20
N THR A 11 1.03 -0.16 14.85
CA THR A 11 0.36 -1.08 15.76
C THR A 11 0.77 -2.53 15.46
N ASP A 12 0.47 -3.45 16.37
CA ASP A 12 0.72 -4.89 16.14
C ASP A 12 0.06 -5.35 14.84
N LYS A 13 0.82 -6.12 14.06
CA LYS A 13 0.50 -6.69 12.73
C LYS A 13 0.28 -5.68 11.61
N ALA A 14 0.48 -4.38 11.85
CA ALA A 14 0.33 -3.36 10.81
C ALA A 14 1.65 -3.12 10.05
N ALA A 15 1.51 -2.63 8.82
CA ALA A 15 2.61 -2.08 8.04
C ALA A 15 2.65 -0.55 8.22
N THR A 16 3.85 0.03 8.17
CA THR A 16 4.04 1.49 8.28
C THR A 16 5.20 1.95 7.42
N ASN A 17 5.08 3.14 6.86
CA ASN A 17 6.20 3.87 6.26
C ASN A 17 6.90 4.81 7.24
N GLN A 18 6.49 4.80 8.50
CA GLN A 18 7.09 5.61 9.55
C GLN A 18 8.22 4.86 10.25
N ASN A 19 9.02 5.58 11.02
CA ASN A 19 9.98 4.94 11.91
C ASN A 19 9.23 4.44 13.14
N VAL A 20 9.65 3.28 13.66
CA VAL A 20 9.03 2.66 14.83
C VAL A 20 9.96 2.78 16.02
N THR A 21 9.41 3.06 17.20
CA THR A 21 10.15 3.02 18.46
C THR A 21 9.42 2.09 19.42
N LEU A 22 10.17 1.16 20.02
CA LEU A 22 9.64 0.25 21.02
C LEU A 22 9.75 0.90 22.39
N THR A 23 8.70 0.80 23.18
CA THR A 23 8.63 1.26 24.58
C THR A 23 7.89 0.23 25.43
N SER A 24 7.91 0.41 26.74
CA SER A 24 7.11 -0.39 27.67
C SER A 24 6.43 0.50 28.69
N ASP A 25 5.23 0.12 29.13
CA ASP A 25 4.54 0.73 30.27
C ASP A 25 4.87 0.04 31.60
N SER A 26 5.72 -0.99 31.57
CA SER A 26 6.10 -1.78 32.74
C SER A 26 7.60 -1.74 32.97
N ALA A 27 7.97 -1.66 34.25
CA ALA A 27 9.35 -1.81 34.68
C ALA A 27 9.77 -3.29 34.77
N ASP A 28 8.83 -4.23 34.67
CA ASP A 28 9.07 -5.66 34.93
C ASP A 28 9.57 -6.44 33.69
N ILE A 29 9.99 -5.74 32.63
CA ILE A 29 10.58 -6.36 31.44
C ILE A 29 12.02 -6.77 31.71
N ALA A 30 12.29 -8.07 31.70
CA ALA A 30 13.63 -8.62 31.90
C ALA A 30 14.48 -8.59 30.62
N SER A 31 13.86 -8.82 29.45
CA SER A 31 14.57 -8.80 28.17
C SER A 31 13.66 -8.45 26.99
N VAL A 32 14.26 -7.86 25.96
CA VAL A 32 13.64 -7.64 24.65
C VAL A 32 14.53 -8.24 23.57
N THR A 33 13.93 -9.02 22.68
CA THR A 33 14.58 -9.58 21.49
C THR A 33 13.89 -9.01 20.27
N VAL A 34 14.66 -8.43 19.35
CA VAL A 34 14.15 -7.87 18.09
C VAL A 34 14.79 -8.60 16.92
N LYS A 35 13.99 -9.12 16.00
CA LYS A 35 14.46 -9.62 14.70
C LYS A 35 13.92 -8.74 13.59
N LYS A 36 14.73 -8.53 12.56
CA LYS A 36 14.33 -7.96 11.27
C LYS A 36 14.60 -9.01 10.20
N ASP A 37 13.58 -9.38 9.43
CA ASP A 37 13.68 -10.39 8.36
C ASP A 37 14.37 -11.67 8.85
N ASN A 38 13.90 -12.18 9.99
CA ASN A 38 14.44 -13.33 10.72
C ASN A 38 15.89 -13.19 11.24
N THR A 39 16.53 -12.03 11.07
CA THR A 39 17.88 -11.74 11.56
C THR A 39 17.81 -10.98 12.89
N LEU A 40 18.53 -11.46 13.89
CA LEU A 40 18.58 -10.83 15.22
C LEU A 40 19.28 -9.46 15.17
N ILE A 41 18.64 -8.44 15.73
CA ILE A 41 19.26 -7.15 16.04
C ILE A 41 19.90 -7.26 17.42
N LEU A 42 21.23 -7.28 17.46
CA LEU A 42 21.97 -7.41 18.71
C LEU A 42 21.87 -6.14 19.56
N ASN A 43 21.79 -6.32 20.88
CA ASN A 43 21.86 -5.25 21.88
C ASN A 43 20.80 -4.14 21.72
N TYR A 44 19.65 -4.41 21.10
CA TYR A 44 18.56 -3.44 21.00
C TYR A 44 18.14 -2.93 22.38
N GLN A 45 17.96 -1.61 22.51
CA GLN A 45 17.47 -0.96 23.73
C GLN A 45 16.16 -0.22 23.44
N PHE A 46 15.21 -0.23 24.38
CA PHE A 46 13.99 0.57 24.28
C PHE A 46 14.31 2.04 24.00
N GLY A 47 13.46 2.68 23.19
CA GLY A 47 13.72 4.04 22.68
C GLY A 47 14.62 4.09 21.45
N THR A 48 15.32 3.00 21.09
CA THR A 48 16.08 2.94 19.83
C THR A 48 15.13 2.93 18.64
N VAL A 49 15.37 3.83 17.70
CA VAL A 49 14.55 3.99 16.49
C VAL A 49 14.87 2.87 15.51
N LEU A 50 13.82 2.20 15.04
CA LEU A 50 13.84 1.26 13.94
C LEU A 50 13.33 1.98 12.69
N SER A 51 14.17 2.14 11.69
CA SER A 51 13.86 2.91 10.47
C SER A 51 14.06 2.13 9.17
N GLU A 52 14.78 1.01 9.22
CA GLU A 52 15.06 0.23 8.03
C GLU A 52 13.82 -0.56 7.60
N GLN A 53 13.59 -0.65 6.30
CA GLN A 53 12.55 -1.49 5.74
C GLN A 53 12.81 -2.97 6.05
N GLY A 54 11.77 -3.68 6.48
CA GLY A 54 11.78 -5.10 6.80
C GLY A 54 10.60 -5.51 7.70
N VAL A 55 10.46 -6.81 7.88
CA VAL A 55 9.47 -7.40 8.80
C VAL A 55 10.12 -7.58 10.17
N TYR A 56 9.52 -6.99 11.19
CA TYR A 56 10.00 -7.02 12.56
C TYR A 56 9.19 -7.99 13.42
N GLU A 57 9.90 -8.80 14.20
CA GLU A 57 9.35 -9.62 15.28
C GLU A 57 10.01 -9.19 16.59
N VAL A 58 9.21 -8.73 17.54
CA VAL A 58 9.68 -8.32 18.86
C VAL A 58 9.10 -9.24 19.91
N THR A 59 9.97 -9.85 20.71
CA THR A 59 9.55 -10.62 21.88
C THR A 59 10.08 -9.97 23.14
N ALA A 60 9.18 -9.53 24.02
CA ALA A 60 9.50 -9.08 25.37
C ALA A 60 9.22 -10.23 26.36
N THR A 61 10.14 -10.44 27.31
CA THR A 61 9.97 -11.42 28.40
C THR A 61 10.09 -10.70 29.74
N ASP A 62 9.13 -10.90 30.63
CA ASP A 62 9.17 -10.35 31.98
C ASP A 62 10.05 -11.19 32.93
N PHE A 63 10.30 -10.71 34.15
CA PHE A 63 11.09 -11.45 35.15
C PHE A 63 10.41 -12.75 35.64
N ALA A 64 9.11 -12.90 35.45
CA ALA A 64 8.37 -14.12 35.75
C ALA A 64 8.41 -15.15 34.59
N GLY A 65 8.99 -14.78 33.45
CA GLY A 65 9.10 -15.61 32.26
C GLY A 65 7.91 -15.55 31.30
N ASN A 66 6.93 -14.67 31.53
CA ASN A 66 5.83 -14.45 30.59
C ASN A 66 6.36 -13.73 29.35
N LYS A 67 5.83 -14.11 28.18
CA LYS A 67 6.26 -13.56 26.89
C LYS A 67 5.13 -12.84 26.18
N GLN A 68 5.47 -11.72 25.58
CA GLN A 68 4.65 -11.04 24.59
C GLN A 68 5.43 -10.94 23.28
N THR A 69 4.81 -11.39 22.19
CA THR A 69 5.35 -11.23 20.84
C THR A 69 4.44 -10.30 20.04
N ILE A 70 5.03 -9.31 19.39
CA ILE A 70 4.36 -8.44 18.43
C ILE A 70 5.12 -8.45 17.12
N THR A 71 4.40 -8.23 16.02
CA THR A 71 5.00 -8.12 14.69
C THR A 71 4.57 -6.82 14.04
N PHE A 72 5.40 -6.26 13.17
CA PHE A 72 5.04 -5.14 12.31
C PHE A 72 5.97 -5.11 11.11
N GLU A 73 5.60 -4.36 10.09
CA GLU A 73 6.41 -4.17 8.90
C GLU A 73 6.75 -2.70 8.75
N ILE A 74 8.03 -2.40 8.53
CA ILE A 74 8.43 -1.09 8.01
C ILE A 74 8.59 -1.28 6.51
N ASP A 75 7.83 -0.52 5.73
CA ASP A 75 7.97 -0.49 4.28
C ASP A 75 8.14 0.96 3.85
N LYS A 76 9.25 1.26 3.16
CA LYS A 76 9.57 2.61 2.67
C LYS A 76 9.48 2.68 1.15
N THR A 77 9.09 1.60 0.49
CA THR A 77 9.06 1.50 -0.96
C THR A 77 7.71 1.97 -1.47
N ALA A 78 7.71 2.95 -2.35
CA ALA A 78 6.48 3.37 -3.01
C ALA A 78 6.03 2.32 -4.03
N PRO A 79 4.71 2.13 -4.21
CA PRO A 79 4.21 1.27 -5.26
C PRO A 79 4.62 1.82 -6.64
N ALA A 80 4.74 0.92 -7.61
CA ALA A 80 5.04 1.25 -9.01
C ALA A 80 3.90 0.79 -9.92
N LEU A 81 3.72 1.49 -11.05
CA LEU A 81 2.73 1.16 -12.06
C LEU A 81 3.38 0.75 -13.38
N THR A 82 2.72 -0.17 -14.07
CA THR A 82 3.00 -0.52 -15.46
C THR A 82 1.70 -0.52 -16.26
N ILE A 83 1.81 -0.33 -17.57
CA ILE A 83 0.67 -0.43 -18.49
C ILE A 83 0.99 -1.37 -19.63
N SER A 84 -0.02 -2.15 -20.02
CA SER A 84 0.03 -3.11 -21.12
C SER A 84 -1.34 -3.21 -21.79
N GLY A 85 -1.51 -4.18 -22.68
CA GLY A 85 -2.74 -4.36 -23.44
C GLY A 85 -2.74 -3.57 -24.75
N ASP A 86 -3.83 -3.70 -25.49
CA ASP A 86 -4.05 -3.02 -26.77
C ASP A 86 -4.94 -1.77 -26.61
N ALA A 87 -5.28 -1.14 -27.73
CA ALA A 87 -6.14 0.03 -27.75
C ALA A 87 -7.48 -0.21 -27.04
N SER A 88 -8.10 -1.37 -27.26
CA SER A 88 -9.44 -1.71 -26.76
C SER A 88 -9.44 -2.27 -25.34
N SER A 89 -8.33 -2.88 -24.93
CA SER A 89 -8.20 -3.59 -23.66
C SER A 89 -6.93 -3.20 -22.89
N PRO A 90 -6.73 -1.93 -22.51
CA PRO A 90 -5.57 -1.57 -21.71
C PRO A 90 -5.65 -2.21 -20.32
N VAL A 91 -4.48 -2.50 -19.75
CA VAL A 91 -4.34 -3.07 -18.41
C VAL A 91 -3.29 -2.27 -17.66
N ILE A 92 -3.68 -1.69 -16.53
CA ILE A 92 -2.75 -1.08 -15.57
C ILE A 92 -2.49 -2.09 -14.46
N THR A 93 -1.21 -2.33 -14.17
CA THR A 93 -0.78 -3.25 -13.10
C THR A 93 0.05 -2.50 -12.08
N ALA A 94 -0.32 -2.61 -10.82
CA ALA A 94 0.48 -2.13 -9.69
C ALA A 94 1.42 -3.23 -9.18
N SER A 95 2.58 -2.83 -8.63
CA SER A 95 3.51 -3.77 -7.99
C SER A 95 2.93 -4.45 -6.75
N GLU A 96 1.89 -3.86 -6.17
CA GLU A 96 1.22 -4.28 -4.94
C GLU A 96 -0.20 -3.69 -4.85
N ALA A 97 -0.95 -4.07 -3.82
CA ALA A 97 -2.30 -3.57 -3.59
C ALA A 97 -2.30 -2.06 -3.30
N LEU A 98 -3.18 -1.32 -3.99
CA LEU A 98 -3.36 0.11 -3.76
C LEU A 98 -4.51 0.41 -2.80
N PHE A 99 -4.33 1.51 -2.08
CA PHE A 99 -5.20 2.03 -1.04
C PHE A 99 -5.48 3.50 -1.30
N TYR A 100 -6.67 3.95 -0.93
CA TYR A 100 -7.00 5.37 -0.83
C TYR A 100 -7.16 5.76 0.65
N LYS A 101 -7.06 7.05 0.96
CA LYS A 101 -7.39 7.55 2.30
C LYS A 101 -8.85 7.97 2.35
N ASN A 102 -9.61 7.42 3.28
CA ASN A 102 -10.99 7.87 3.53
C ASN A 102 -11.00 9.25 4.22
N ALA A 103 -12.18 9.80 4.47
CA ALA A 103 -12.34 11.10 5.16
C ALA A 103 -11.77 11.13 6.59
N ALA A 104 -11.62 9.97 7.24
CA ALA A 104 -10.98 9.82 8.55
C ALA A 104 -9.44 9.68 8.46
N GLY A 105 -8.88 9.65 7.24
CA GLY A 105 -7.45 9.47 7.00
C GLY A 105 -6.97 8.02 7.04
N GLU A 106 -7.87 7.05 7.16
CA GLU A 106 -7.55 5.63 7.20
C GLU A 106 -7.31 5.10 5.78
N LEU A 107 -6.33 4.20 5.65
CA LEU A 107 -6.04 3.51 4.41
C LEU A 107 -7.09 2.43 4.16
N VAL A 108 -7.82 2.55 3.05
CA VAL A 108 -8.85 1.60 2.63
C VAL A 108 -8.39 0.92 1.34
N PRO A 109 -8.33 -0.43 1.29
CA PRO A 109 -7.89 -1.15 0.11
C PRO A 109 -8.89 -0.96 -1.03
N ILE A 110 -8.37 -0.78 -2.25
CA ILE A 110 -9.18 -0.82 -3.46
C ILE A 110 -9.42 -2.29 -3.79
N GLN A 111 -10.67 -2.76 -3.66
CA GLN A 111 -11.05 -4.16 -3.93
C GLN A 111 -12.14 -4.27 -4.99
N SER A 112 -12.11 -5.36 -5.74
CA SER A 112 -13.07 -5.65 -6.82
C SER A 112 -14.51 -5.82 -6.33
N ALA A 113 -14.70 -6.39 -5.13
CA ALA A 113 -16.02 -6.63 -4.54
C ALA A 113 -16.73 -5.37 -4.03
N ASN A 114 -16.01 -4.25 -3.88
CA ASN A 114 -16.50 -3.01 -3.27
C ASN A 114 -16.82 -1.92 -4.30
N LEU A 115 -16.73 -2.23 -5.60
CA LEU A 115 -16.93 -1.26 -6.68
C LEU A 115 -17.92 -1.83 -7.69
N ASP A 116 -19.13 -1.26 -7.74
CA ASP A 116 -20.00 -1.45 -8.90
C ASP A 116 -19.46 -0.69 -10.14
N GLN A 117 -20.04 -0.92 -11.31
CA GLN A 117 -19.62 -0.26 -12.56
C GLN A 117 -19.67 1.27 -12.46
N THR A 118 -20.61 1.83 -11.68
CA THR A 118 -20.79 3.27 -11.46
C THR A 118 -19.70 3.83 -10.54
N GLN A 119 -19.30 3.08 -9.51
CA GLN A 119 -18.23 3.41 -8.57
C GLN A 119 -16.86 3.29 -9.22
N ALA A 120 -16.61 2.24 -10.00
CA ALA A 120 -15.38 2.09 -10.78
C ALA A 120 -15.24 3.20 -11.85
N ASN A 121 -16.33 3.57 -12.52
CA ASN A 121 -16.37 4.71 -13.45
C ASN A 121 -16.28 6.07 -12.73
N ALA A 122 -16.58 6.14 -11.42
CA ALA A 122 -16.37 7.34 -10.62
C ALA A 122 -14.91 7.51 -10.18
N LEU A 123 -14.16 6.41 -10.07
CA LEU A 123 -12.73 6.41 -9.74
C LEU A 123 -11.84 6.77 -10.93
N PHE A 124 -12.26 6.51 -12.16
CA PHE A 124 -11.49 6.81 -13.35
C PHE A 124 -12.22 7.80 -14.26
N LYS A 125 -11.58 8.91 -14.59
CA LYS A 125 -12.01 9.86 -15.60
C LYS A 125 -11.42 9.47 -16.94
N TYR A 126 -12.31 9.17 -17.88
CA TYR A 126 -11.95 9.08 -19.30
C TYR A 126 -12.12 10.44 -19.97
N THR A 127 -11.14 10.84 -20.78
CA THR A 127 -11.19 12.08 -21.59
C THR A 127 -10.71 11.74 -23.00
N GLY A 128 -11.49 12.06 -24.03
CA GLY A 128 -11.13 11.69 -25.40
C GLY A 128 -12.31 11.59 -26.35
N ALA A 129 -12.03 11.15 -27.57
CA ALA A 129 -13.03 10.92 -28.62
C ALA A 129 -13.71 9.54 -28.50
N GLY A 130 -13.02 8.56 -27.92
CA GLY A 130 -13.57 7.23 -27.69
C GLY A 130 -14.49 7.14 -26.48
N THR A 131 -14.66 5.93 -25.95
CA THR A 131 -15.53 5.66 -24.81
C THR A 131 -14.93 4.58 -23.93
N LEU A 132 -14.93 4.81 -22.62
CA LEU A 132 -14.69 3.77 -21.62
C LEU A 132 -15.99 3.00 -21.36
N LYS A 133 -16.02 1.71 -21.70
CA LYS A 133 -17.17 0.81 -21.51
C LYS A 133 -17.22 0.24 -20.10
N SER A 134 -16.09 -0.24 -19.62
CA SER A 134 -15.98 -0.78 -18.27
C SER A 134 -14.55 -0.71 -17.73
N VAL A 135 -14.46 -0.75 -16.42
CA VAL A 135 -13.24 -1.03 -15.66
C VAL A 135 -13.50 -2.25 -14.80
N THR A 136 -12.61 -3.23 -14.86
CA THR A 136 -12.61 -4.43 -14.02
C THR A 136 -11.35 -4.41 -13.17
N LEU A 137 -11.53 -4.35 -11.86
CA LEU A 137 -10.44 -4.52 -10.90
C LEU A 137 -10.27 -6.01 -10.59
N ASN A 138 -9.02 -6.46 -10.53
CA ASN A 138 -8.66 -7.73 -9.93
C ASN A 138 -7.64 -7.45 -8.81
N ALA A 139 -8.09 -7.68 -7.57
CA ALA A 139 -7.30 -7.38 -6.38
C ALA A 139 -6.13 -8.37 -6.20
N ASP A 140 -6.30 -9.62 -6.61
CA ASP A 140 -5.29 -10.68 -6.40
C ASP A 140 -4.04 -10.47 -7.26
N ASN A 141 -4.24 -9.91 -8.46
CA ASN A 141 -3.15 -9.60 -9.38
C ASN A 141 -2.83 -8.10 -9.46
N HIS A 142 -3.48 -7.27 -8.63
CA HIS A 142 -3.32 -5.82 -8.60
C HIS A 142 -3.50 -5.14 -9.98
N THR A 143 -4.47 -5.60 -10.77
CA THR A 143 -4.74 -5.06 -12.11
C THR A 143 -6.06 -4.32 -12.22
N TRP A 144 -6.07 -3.26 -13.04
CA TRP A 144 -7.27 -2.68 -13.62
C TRP A 144 -7.27 -2.95 -15.12
N THR A 145 -8.25 -3.72 -15.58
CA THR A 145 -8.51 -3.97 -16.99
C THR A 145 -9.62 -3.04 -17.45
N PHE A 146 -9.37 -2.30 -18.52
CA PHE A 146 -10.34 -1.38 -19.10
C PHE A 146 -10.87 -1.98 -20.40
N ALA A 147 -12.15 -1.79 -20.69
CA ALA A 147 -12.71 -2.03 -22.00
C ALA A 147 -13.06 -0.69 -22.64
N THR A 148 -12.52 -0.41 -23.81
CA THR A 148 -12.70 0.87 -24.51
C THR A 148 -13.13 0.68 -25.96
N GLU A 149 -13.74 1.71 -26.54
CA GLU A 149 -14.23 1.70 -27.91
C GLU A 149 -13.92 3.03 -28.61
N ASN A 150 -13.64 2.99 -29.91
CA ASN A 150 -13.38 4.16 -30.76
C ASN A 150 -12.23 5.06 -30.26
N ILE A 151 -11.19 4.45 -29.69
CA ILE A 151 -10.04 5.18 -29.14
C ILE A 151 -9.29 5.95 -30.23
N ALA A 152 -8.95 7.19 -29.92
CA ALA A 152 -8.13 8.08 -30.73
C ALA A 152 -6.85 8.51 -29.99
N ALA A 153 -5.86 9.01 -30.74
CA ALA A 153 -4.65 9.57 -30.15
C ALA A 153 -4.99 10.72 -29.19
N ASN A 154 -4.29 10.76 -28.05
CA ASN A 154 -4.50 11.65 -26.92
C ASN A 154 -5.71 11.33 -26.03
N ASP A 155 -6.44 10.24 -26.27
CA ASP A 155 -7.41 9.76 -25.30
C ASP A 155 -6.70 9.36 -24.00
N THR A 156 -7.31 9.67 -22.86
CA THR A 156 -6.72 9.44 -21.53
C THR A 156 -7.65 8.72 -20.58
N VAL A 157 -7.08 7.88 -19.73
CA VAL A 157 -7.71 7.34 -18.52
C VAL A 157 -6.92 7.84 -17.31
N GLU A 158 -7.57 8.61 -16.44
CA GLU A 158 -6.95 9.25 -15.27
C GLU A 158 -7.70 8.83 -14.00
N TYR A 159 -6.98 8.41 -12.96
CA TYR A 159 -7.60 8.15 -11.65
C TYR A 159 -7.95 9.47 -10.96
N LYS A 160 -9.18 9.60 -10.46
CA LYS A 160 -9.78 10.86 -9.99
C LYS A 160 -9.32 11.31 -8.61
N ASP A 161 -8.95 10.39 -7.72
CA ASP A 161 -8.48 10.74 -6.38
C ASP A 161 -6.96 10.88 -6.39
N GLU A 162 -6.48 12.11 -6.18
CA GLU A 162 -5.12 12.55 -6.53
C GLU A 162 -3.97 11.83 -5.82
N VAL A 163 -4.24 10.94 -4.86
CA VAL A 163 -3.20 10.19 -4.17
C VAL A 163 -3.62 8.77 -3.80
N LEU A 164 -2.92 7.81 -4.37
CA LEU A 164 -2.94 6.40 -3.97
C LEU A 164 -1.75 6.07 -3.08
N TYR A 165 -1.92 5.02 -2.28
CA TYR A 165 -0.95 4.53 -1.33
C TYR A 165 -0.84 3.01 -1.40
N ASP A 166 0.22 2.45 -0.80
CA ASP A 166 0.24 1.04 -0.40
C ASP A 166 -0.38 0.84 1.00
N LYS A 167 -0.30 -0.38 1.52
CA LYS A 167 -0.78 -0.75 2.87
C LYS A 167 0.01 -0.07 4.00
N ALA A 168 1.25 0.35 3.75
CA ALA A 168 2.13 0.99 4.72
C ALA A 168 1.99 2.52 4.73
N GLY A 169 1.29 3.07 3.74
CA GLY A 169 1.08 4.49 3.54
C GLY A 169 2.11 5.17 2.65
N ASN A 170 2.96 4.42 1.92
CA ASN A 170 3.82 5.03 0.90
C ASN A 170 2.97 5.55 -0.24
N ARG A 171 3.15 6.82 -0.56
CA ARG A 171 2.44 7.48 -1.66
C ARG A 171 2.93 6.93 -3.00
N LEU A 172 2.00 6.55 -3.86
CA LEU A 172 2.28 6.28 -5.26
C LEU A 172 2.98 7.49 -5.89
N ALA A 173 4.15 7.27 -6.48
CA ALA A 173 5.03 8.35 -6.90
C ALA A 173 4.42 9.24 -7.99
N GLN A 174 3.50 8.70 -8.79
CA GLN A 174 2.88 9.37 -9.93
C GLN A 174 1.37 9.14 -9.93
N SER A 175 0.61 10.11 -10.41
CA SER A 175 -0.82 9.93 -10.66
C SER A 175 -1.03 8.81 -11.69
N VAL A 176 -2.12 8.06 -11.54
CA VAL A 176 -2.49 7.04 -12.52
C VAL A 176 -3.08 7.74 -13.73
N LYS A 177 -2.26 8.02 -14.74
CA LYS A 177 -2.71 8.58 -16.02
C LYS A 177 -2.14 7.80 -17.18
N ALA A 178 -3.02 7.13 -17.91
CA ALA A 178 -2.69 6.49 -19.18
C ALA A 178 -3.12 7.40 -20.33
N THR A 179 -2.25 7.59 -21.32
CA THR A 179 -2.56 8.32 -22.57
C THR A 179 -2.28 7.42 -23.77
N TYR A 180 -3.23 7.35 -24.70
CA TYR A 180 -3.07 6.60 -25.94
C TYR A 180 -2.31 7.44 -26.98
N ASP A 181 -1.18 6.94 -27.49
CA ASP A 181 -0.33 7.67 -28.46
C ASP A 181 -0.74 7.48 -29.93
N GLY A 182 -1.81 6.74 -30.19
CA GLY A 182 -2.24 6.31 -31.53
C GLY A 182 -1.89 4.85 -31.83
N THR A 183 -0.95 4.25 -31.07
CA THR A 183 -0.52 2.86 -31.24
C THR A 183 -0.62 2.04 -29.95
N LYS A 184 -0.33 2.65 -28.80
CA LYS A 184 -0.35 2.00 -27.49
C LYS A 184 -0.69 2.99 -26.39
N TRP A 185 -1.04 2.44 -25.24
CA TRP A 185 -1.20 3.21 -24.02
C TRP A 185 0.14 3.40 -23.31
N ASN A 186 0.40 4.62 -22.84
CA ASN A 186 1.59 4.95 -22.07
C ASN A 186 1.17 5.56 -20.73
N LEU A 187 1.85 5.18 -19.64
CA LEU A 187 1.74 5.91 -18.38
C LEU A 187 2.47 7.24 -18.56
N VAL A 188 1.74 8.33 -18.34
CA VAL A 188 2.30 9.68 -18.41
C VAL A 188 2.49 10.16 -16.98
N THR A 189 3.73 10.56 -16.67
CA THR A 189 4.06 11.20 -15.40
C THR A 189 3.28 12.51 -15.28
N GLN A 190 2.57 12.69 -14.17
CA GLN A 190 2.11 13.99 -13.70
C GLN A 190 2.73 14.27 -12.33
#